data_AF-A0AAN8J337-F1
#
_entry.id   AF-A0AAN8J337-F1
#
_cell.length_a   1.000
_cell.length_b   1.000
_cell.length_c   1.000
_cell.angle_alpha   90.00
_cell.angle_beta   90.00
_cell.angle_gamma   90.00
#
_symmetry.space_group_name_H-M   'P 1'
#
loop_
_entity.id
_entity.type
_entity.pdbx_description
1 polymer ?
#
loop_
_entity_poly.entity_id
_entity_poly.type
_entity_poly.pdbx_seq_one_letter_code
_entity_poly.pdbx_strand_id
1 'polypeptide(L)'
;MKLLAGIALLGLAIASSLVWDPKPHINEHRFRVGNEYRYIFDGQVTTGLALPDTQHSATRLQAIVTLQPIDERITLFQINKVRFGSIQEEFEPRVLLPFERCQLVKLDEEHKDMLLMPIRFVYRNGMISDIEFSEEDKPWSVNIKKAILNMLQINVMKRGEITRQDREEELENKNFFATVERTLEGECEVEYTINDMKKEFTQWTKSINFQKCSVRPEVQYGIRPRDFKKTHDEKLFSTVFNYKVTGDRDEFLIHEVELESQYKLMPLSKNHELITSYVYNKMTLVYAGKTETHIPSVRRDRKETLIYNFDWEIAEEMFAMTGDEKYLHRIPEWKNKVEHIEKLLTLISRHIEDKVELETTHMFARLVKLLRLCREQELIKIQRFFETRENVNHKVLSLYYDALAMAGTKVTVSELVKKITEEKIDTMKAARLLKSLSEVPVPSEKIADEILRVCESDLVERAPHLKQSCWLTYGAIFNGLCNNEKL
;
A
#
# COMPACT_ATOMS: atom_id res chain seq x y z
N MET A 1 -36.58 21.47 33.29
CA MET A 1 -36.74 20.12 32.68
C MET A 1 -36.63 20.11 31.15
N LYS A 2 -37.25 21.03 30.39
CA LYS A 2 -37.17 21.05 28.91
C LYS A 2 -35.77 21.28 28.33
N LEU A 3 -34.93 22.10 28.99
CA LEU A 3 -33.55 22.37 28.55
C LEU A 3 -32.61 21.17 28.73
N LEU A 4 -32.75 20.44 29.84
CA LEU A 4 -32.00 19.22 30.14
C LEU A 4 -32.37 18.07 29.19
N ALA A 5 -33.65 17.94 28.84
CA ALA A 5 -34.10 17.00 27.82
C ALA A 5 -33.52 17.34 26.43
N GLY A 6 -33.44 18.64 26.09
CA GLY A 6 -32.82 19.09 24.83
C GLY A 6 -31.32 18.80 24.76
N ILE A 7 -30.58 19.02 25.85
CA ILE A 7 -29.13 18.71 25.92
C ILE A 7 -28.89 17.20 25.91
N ALA A 8 -29.72 16.41 26.58
CA ALA A 8 -29.65 14.95 26.55
C ALA A 8 -29.96 14.38 25.15
N LEU A 9 -30.96 14.94 24.46
CA LEU A 9 -31.29 14.56 23.08
C LEU A 9 -30.19 14.98 22.10
N LEU A 10 -29.57 16.15 22.26
CA LEU A 10 -28.38 16.53 21.48
C LEU A 10 -27.20 15.61 21.79
N GLY A 11 -26.95 15.27 23.05
CA GLY A 11 -25.90 14.35 23.45
C GLY A 11 -26.08 12.95 22.87
N LEU A 12 -27.32 12.43 22.85
CA LEU A 12 -27.69 11.16 22.23
C LEU A 12 -27.63 11.19 20.69
N ALA A 13 -28.01 12.31 20.06
CA ALA A 13 -27.88 12.50 18.61
C ALA A 13 -26.40 12.57 18.17
N ILE A 14 -25.56 13.25 18.96
CA ILE A 14 -24.12 13.33 18.71
C ILE A 14 -23.46 11.96 18.95
N ALA A 15 -23.80 11.25 20.03
CA ALA A 15 -23.31 9.90 20.31
C ALA A 15 -23.74 8.86 19.25
N SER A 16 -24.98 8.93 18.76
CA SER A 16 -25.46 8.05 17.67
C SER A 16 -24.87 8.39 16.29
N SER A 17 -24.38 9.61 16.09
CA SER A 17 -23.57 9.97 14.91
C SER A 17 -22.11 9.49 15.00
N LEU A 18 -21.62 9.21 16.21
CA LEU A 18 -20.25 8.78 16.49
C LEU A 18 -20.06 7.25 16.35
N VAL A 19 -21.10 6.46 16.63
CA VAL A 19 -21.07 4.99 16.56
C VAL A 19 -21.93 4.51 15.39
N TRP A 20 -21.34 3.82 14.43
CA TRP A 20 -22.09 3.15 13.37
C TRP A 20 -22.59 1.79 13.82
N ASP A 21 -23.79 1.78 14.39
CA ASP A 21 -24.53 0.55 14.70
C ASP A 21 -25.94 0.60 14.07
N PRO A 22 -26.05 0.57 12.73
CA PRO A 22 -27.34 0.54 12.06
C PRO A 22 -28.07 -0.77 12.37
N LYS A 23 -29.34 -0.66 12.76
CA LYS A 23 -30.20 -1.85 12.92
C LYS A 23 -30.32 -2.58 11.58
N PRO A 24 -30.00 -3.88 11.51
CA PRO A 24 -30.00 -4.61 10.25
C PRO A 24 -31.43 -4.76 9.72
N HIS A 25 -31.60 -4.52 8.43
CA HIS A 25 -32.85 -4.75 7.69
C HIS A 25 -32.59 -5.66 6.49
N ILE A 26 -32.71 -6.97 6.71
CA ILE A 26 -32.32 -7.99 5.73
C ILE A 26 -33.59 -8.77 5.37
N ASN A 27 -34.19 -8.46 4.22
CA ASN A 27 -35.40 -9.12 3.72
C ASN A 27 -35.11 -10.09 2.57
N GLU A 28 -33.83 -10.31 2.27
CA GLU A 28 -33.38 -11.16 1.17
C GLU A 28 -32.46 -12.25 1.70
N HIS A 29 -32.49 -13.40 1.03
CA HIS A 29 -31.60 -14.55 1.29
C HIS A 29 -30.65 -14.82 0.11
N ARG A 30 -30.69 -13.97 -0.93
CA ARG A 30 -29.85 -14.08 -2.12
C ARG A 30 -29.61 -12.72 -2.77
N PHE A 31 -28.58 -12.62 -3.61
CA PHE A 31 -28.44 -11.49 -4.53
C PHE A 31 -29.52 -11.51 -5.62
N ARG A 32 -30.21 -10.39 -5.83
CA ARG A 32 -31.26 -10.20 -6.84
C ARG A 32 -31.00 -8.94 -7.65
N VAL A 33 -31.35 -9.00 -8.92
CA VAL A 33 -31.33 -7.86 -9.83
C VAL A 33 -32.36 -6.82 -9.38
N GLY A 34 -31.97 -5.54 -9.38
CA GLY A 34 -32.82 -4.42 -8.98
C GLY A 34 -32.97 -4.25 -7.46
N ASN A 35 -32.20 -5.00 -6.67
CA ASN A 35 -32.11 -4.84 -5.23
C ASN A 35 -30.81 -4.12 -4.84
N GLU A 36 -30.74 -3.71 -3.57
CA GLU A 36 -29.60 -3.06 -2.96
C GLU A 36 -29.14 -3.82 -1.72
N TYR A 37 -27.82 -3.91 -1.57
CA TYR A 37 -27.15 -4.56 -0.46
C TYR A 37 -26.15 -3.59 0.15
N ARG A 38 -26.24 -3.34 1.45
CA ARG A 38 -25.29 -2.49 2.17
C ARG A 38 -24.55 -3.27 3.22
N TYR A 39 -23.23 -3.11 3.24
CA TYR A 39 -22.33 -3.66 4.23
C TYR A 39 -21.70 -2.54 5.03
N ILE A 40 -21.47 -2.76 6.32
CA ILE A 40 -20.44 -2.00 7.04
C ILE A 40 -19.12 -2.72 6.80
N PHE A 41 -18.17 -2.01 6.21
CA PHE A 41 -16.77 -2.43 6.15
C PHE A 41 -16.01 -1.79 7.32
N ASP A 42 -15.27 -2.59 8.06
CA ASP A 42 -14.39 -2.15 9.12
C ASP A 42 -13.02 -2.84 9.01
N GLY A 43 -12.01 -2.08 8.60
CA GLY A 43 -10.67 -2.56 8.30
C GLY A 43 -9.59 -1.95 9.20
N GLN A 44 -8.60 -2.77 9.55
CA GLN A 44 -7.43 -2.42 10.35
C GLN A 44 -6.17 -3.01 9.74
N VAL A 45 -5.16 -2.17 9.54
CA VAL A 45 -3.80 -2.60 9.24
C VAL A 45 -2.93 -2.21 10.42
N THR A 46 -2.44 -3.20 11.16
CA THR A 46 -1.53 -3.03 12.29
C THR A 46 -0.11 -3.36 11.86
N THR A 47 0.89 -2.59 12.27
CA THR A 47 2.31 -2.89 12.05
C THR A 47 3.13 -2.53 13.28
N GLY A 48 4.05 -3.40 13.67
CA GLY A 48 5.05 -3.12 14.70
C GLY A 48 6.08 -4.24 14.82
N LEU A 49 6.83 -4.20 15.91
CA LEU A 49 7.83 -5.23 16.23
C LEU A 49 7.12 -6.53 16.64
N ALA A 50 7.75 -7.67 16.34
CA ALA A 50 7.23 -8.98 16.69
C ALA A 50 7.52 -9.38 18.15
N LEU A 51 7.38 -8.42 19.08
CA LEU A 51 7.74 -8.57 20.48
C LEU A 51 6.51 -8.34 21.35
N PRO A 52 6.31 -9.12 22.42
CA PRO A 52 5.28 -8.85 23.41
C PRO A 52 5.40 -7.43 23.96
N ASP A 53 4.28 -6.82 24.32
CA ASP A 53 4.20 -5.53 25.01
C ASP A 53 4.92 -4.39 24.26
N THR A 54 4.90 -4.42 22.93
CA THR A 54 5.46 -3.35 22.10
C THR A 54 4.40 -2.44 21.52
N GLN A 55 4.79 -1.19 21.27
CA GLN A 55 3.93 -0.24 20.60
C GLN A 55 3.70 -0.65 19.14
N HIS A 56 2.45 -0.65 18.73
CA HIS A 56 2.03 -0.87 17.38
C HIS A 56 1.41 0.39 16.79
N SER A 57 1.61 0.56 15.49
CA SER A 57 0.84 1.50 14.68
C SER A 57 -0.35 0.76 14.08
N ALA A 58 -1.54 1.35 14.07
CA ALA A 58 -2.61 0.87 13.20
C ALA A 58 -3.30 1.98 12.43
N THR A 59 -3.63 1.67 11.17
CA THR A 59 -4.47 2.50 10.31
C THR A 59 -5.82 1.82 10.15
N ARG A 60 -6.88 2.62 10.22
CA ARG A 60 -8.27 2.16 10.28
C ARG A 60 -9.12 2.80 9.21
N LEU A 61 -9.99 2.01 8.59
CA LEU A 61 -10.97 2.44 7.60
C LEU A 61 -12.33 1.85 7.95
N GLN A 62 -13.31 2.70 8.21
CA GLN A 62 -14.71 2.30 8.33
C GLN A 62 -15.51 2.93 7.19
N ALA A 63 -16.30 2.13 6.48
CA ALA A 63 -17.15 2.63 5.39
C ALA A 63 -18.45 1.86 5.23
N ILE A 64 -19.45 2.46 4.57
CA ILE A 64 -20.61 1.74 4.05
C ILE A 64 -20.32 1.34 2.61
N VAL A 65 -20.45 0.06 2.29
CA VAL A 65 -20.25 -0.47 0.95
C VAL A 65 -21.62 -0.83 0.39
N THR A 66 -21.98 -0.21 -0.73
CA THR A 66 -23.27 -0.41 -1.40
C THR A 66 -23.07 -1.20 -2.68
N LEU A 67 -23.81 -2.30 -2.83
CA LEU A 67 -23.87 -3.12 -4.03
C LEU A 67 -25.26 -3.06 -4.64
N GLN A 68 -25.34 -2.91 -5.97
CA GLN A 68 -26.59 -2.93 -6.72
C GLN A 68 -26.42 -3.78 -7.99
N PRO A 69 -26.90 -5.03 -7.99
CA PRO A 69 -26.95 -5.86 -9.19
C PRO A 69 -27.95 -5.26 -10.19
N ILE A 70 -27.46 -4.78 -11.34
CA ILE A 70 -28.30 -4.15 -12.37
C ILE A 70 -28.75 -5.14 -13.44
N ASP A 71 -28.02 -6.24 -13.61
CA ASP A 71 -28.38 -7.40 -14.41
C ASP A 71 -27.76 -8.68 -13.82
N GLU A 72 -27.90 -9.82 -14.50
CA GLU A 72 -27.39 -11.13 -14.02
C GLU A 72 -25.86 -11.21 -13.89
N ARG A 73 -25.12 -10.27 -14.46
CA ARG A 73 -23.65 -10.25 -14.47
C ARG A 73 -23.09 -9.00 -13.84
N ILE A 74 -23.67 -7.84 -14.10
CA ILE A 74 -23.11 -6.56 -13.74
C ILE A 74 -23.66 -6.10 -12.40
N THR A 75 -22.75 -5.77 -11.50
CA THR A 75 -23.04 -5.17 -10.20
C THR A 75 -22.35 -3.82 -10.09
N LEU A 76 -23.11 -2.81 -9.66
CA LEU A 76 -22.56 -1.51 -9.27
C LEU A 76 -22.04 -1.59 -7.84
N PHE A 77 -20.93 -0.91 -7.58
CA PHE A 77 -20.30 -0.79 -6.27
C PHE A 77 -20.03 0.68 -5.98
N GLN A 78 -20.33 1.09 -4.75
CA GLN A 78 -19.93 2.39 -4.26
C GLN A 78 -19.56 2.30 -2.77
N ILE A 79 -18.49 3.00 -2.40
CA ILE A 79 -18.18 3.29 -1.00
C ILE A 79 -18.89 4.59 -0.64
N ASN A 80 -19.60 4.60 0.49
CA ASN A 80 -20.36 5.72 0.99
C ASN A 80 -20.02 5.90 2.46
N LYS A 81 -20.04 7.15 2.94
CA LYS A 81 -19.72 7.52 4.34
C LYS A 81 -18.39 6.89 4.78
N VAL A 82 -17.30 7.63 4.78
CA VAL A 82 -15.98 7.07 5.10
C VAL A 82 -15.40 7.72 6.36
N ARG A 83 -14.81 6.91 7.23
CA ARG A 83 -14.04 7.35 8.39
C ARG A 83 -12.64 6.74 8.32
N PHE A 84 -11.63 7.58 8.46
CA PHE A 84 -10.23 7.15 8.62
C PHE A 84 -9.74 7.44 10.03
N GLY A 85 -8.98 6.49 10.57
CA GLY A 85 -8.42 6.59 11.90
C GLY A 85 -6.98 6.10 11.94
N SER A 86 -6.20 6.63 12.87
CA SER A 86 -4.87 6.12 13.20
C SER A 86 -4.71 5.98 14.71
N ILE A 87 -3.93 4.99 15.12
CA ILE A 87 -3.57 4.75 16.52
C ILE A 87 -2.10 4.34 16.60
N GLN A 88 -1.41 4.80 17.63
CA GLN A 88 -0.02 4.44 17.95
C GLN A 88 0.07 4.21 19.45
N GLU A 89 -0.18 2.98 19.87
CA GLU A 89 -0.28 2.59 21.28
C GLU A 89 0.15 1.13 21.45
N GLU A 90 0.20 0.65 22.69
CA GLU A 90 0.34 -0.77 22.99
C GLU A 90 -1.05 -1.43 22.99
N PHE A 91 -1.23 -2.46 22.16
CA PHE A 91 -2.46 -3.23 22.05
C PHE A 91 -2.20 -4.57 21.35
N GLU A 92 -3.10 -5.53 21.53
CA GLU A 92 -3.04 -6.81 20.82
C GLU A 92 -3.24 -6.60 19.30
N PRO A 93 -2.21 -6.82 18.47
CA PRO A 93 -2.23 -6.38 17.07
C PRO A 93 -3.21 -7.15 16.18
N ARG A 94 -3.62 -8.36 16.59
CA ARG A 94 -4.55 -9.23 15.84
C ARG A 94 -6.02 -8.91 16.08
N VAL A 95 -6.34 -8.11 17.09
CA VAL A 95 -7.72 -7.79 17.46
C VAL A 95 -8.17 -6.52 16.76
N LEU A 96 -9.37 -6.59 16.17
CA LEU A 96 -10.06 -5.44 15.61
C LEU A 96 -10.46 -4.47 16.73
N LEU A 97 -9.80 -3.32 16.81
CA LEU A 97 -10.09 -2.34 17.86
C LEU A 97 -11.38 -1.56 17.54
N PRO A 98 -12.15 -1.13 18.56
CA PRO A 98 -13.24 -0.18 18.34
C PRO A 98 -12.73 1.08 17.66
N PHE A 99 -13.43 1.54 16.61
CA PHE A 99 -12.99 2.68 15.82
C PHE A 99 -12.88 3.97 16.66
N GLU A 100 -13.69 4.09 17.71
CA GLU A 100 -13.75 5.23 18.63
C GLU A 100 -12.46 5.42 19.44
N ARG A 101 -11.59 4.40 19.51
CA ARG A 101 -10.25 4.53 20.09
C ARG A 101 -9.27 5.27 19.18
N CYS A 102 -9.58 5.39 17.89
CA CYS A 102 -8.65 5.93 16.90
C CYS A 102 -8.72 7.46 16.85
N GLN A 103 -7.58 8.09 16.60
CA GLN A 103 -7.53 9.49 16.25
C GLN A 103 -8.04 9.67 14.82
N LEU A 104 -9.11 10.48 14.65
CA LEU A 104 -9.71 10.71 13.34
C LEU A 104 -8.74 11.44 12.40
N VAL A 105 -8.50 10.84 11.24
CA VAL A 105 -7.71 11.43 10.16
C VAL A 105 -8.66 12.06 9.16
N LYS A 106 -8.54 13.37 8.97
CA LYS A 106 -9.30 14.09 7.94
C LYS A 106 -8.66 13.85 6.58
N LEU A 107 -9.43 13.24 5.68
CA LEU A 107 -9.09 13.23 4.25
C LEU A 107 -9.34 14.62 3.67
N ASP A 108 -8.54 15.01 2.68
CA ASP A 108 -8.95 16.11 1.82
C ASP A 108 -10.11 15.68 0.91
N GLU A 109 -10.86 16.67 0.41
CA GLU A 109 -12.06 16.37 -0.38
C GLU A 109 -11.71 15.68 -1.71
N GLU A 110 -10.56 15.96 -2.33
CA GLU A 110 -10.12 15.27 -3.56
C GLU A 110 -9.94 13.76 -3.33
N HIS A 111 -9.20 13.36 -2.28
CA HIS A 111 -9.01 11.94 -1.98
C HIS A 111 -10.33 11.28 -1.58
N LYS A 112 -11.18 11.99 -0.83
CA LYS A 112 -12.49 11.49 -0.44
C LYS A 112 -13.39 11.27 -1.67
N ASP A 113 -13.48 12.23 -2.58
CA ASP A 113 -14.28 12.12 -3.80
C ASP A 113 -13.82 10.95 -4.67
N MET A 114 -12.50 10.75 -4.79
CA MET A 114 -11.91 9.62 -5.52
C MET A 114 -12.34 8.26 -4.93
N LEU A 115 -12.30 8.13 -3.61
CA LEU A 115 -12.72 6.90 -2.93
C LEU A 115 -14.24 6.64 -3.07
N LEU A 116 -15.04 7.70 -3.14
CA LEU A 116 -16.50 7.63 -3.33
C LEU A 116 -16.92 7.41 -4.79
N MET A 117 -16.00 7.48 -5.76
CA MET A 117 -16.31 7.22 -7.16
C MET A 117 -16.86 5.80 -7.34
N PRO A 118 -18.03 5.63 -7.98
CA PRO A 118 -18.61 4.32 -8.18
C PRO A 118 -17.84 3.53 -9.23
N ILE A 119 -17.89 2.22 -9.10
CA ILE A 119 -17.32 1.28 -10.07
C ILE A 119 -18.37 0.25 -10.44
N ARG A 120 -18.12 -0.52 -11.50
CA ARG A 120 -18.92 -1.68 -11.82
C ARG A 120 -18.02 -2.87 -12.11
N PHE A 121 -18.52 -4.06 -11.88
CA PHE A 121 -17.76 -5.28 -12.08
C PHE A 121 -18.70 -6.42 -12.48
N VAL A 122 -18.11 -7.45 -13.09
CA VAL A 122 -18.82 -8.70 -13.34
C VAL A 122 -18.76 -9.55 -12.07
N TYR A 123 -19.93 -9.92 -11.56
CA TYR A 123 -20.08 -10.79 -10.41
C TYR A 123 -20.95 -11.99 -10.77
N ARG A 124 -20.33 -13.15 -10.91
CA ARG A 124 -21.02 -14.37 -11.33
C ARG A 124 -20.59 -15.53 -10.46
N ASN A 125 -21.56 -16.20 -9.84
CA ASN A 125 -21.32 -17.36 -8.99
C ASN A 125 -20.25 -17.07 -7.92
N GLY A 126 -20.32 -15.88 -7.31
CA GLY A 126 -19.36 -15.43 -6.30
C GLY A 126 -17.96 -15.08 -6.83
N MET A 127 -17.72 -15.17 -8.14
CA MET A 127 -16.44 -14.77 -8.75
C MET A 127 -16.49 -13.35 -9.30
N ILE A 128 -15.43 -12.59 -9.06
CA ILE A 128 -15.27 -11.21 -9.52
C ILE A 128 -14.35 -11.17 -10.73
N SER A 129 -14.76 -10.41 -11.74
CA SER A 129 -13.93 -10.12 -12.91
C SER A 129 -14.29 -8.77 -13.49
N ASP A 130 -13.48 -8.31 -14.44
CA ASP A 130 -13.86 -7.21 -15.32
C ASP A 130 -14.27 -5.94 -14.55
N ILE A 131 -13.41 -5.51 -13.62
CA ILE A 131 -13.67 -4.34 -12.78
C ILE A 131 -13.38 -3.09 -13.62
N GLU A 132 -14.37 -2.23 -13.80
CA GLU A 132 -14.26 -1.03 -14.61
C GLU A 132 -14.16 0.22 -13.73
N PHE A 133 -13.09 0.99 -13.97
CA PHE A 133 -12.74 2.22 -13.26
C PHE A 133 -12.73 3.43 -14.21
N SER A 134 -12.89 4.61 -13.63
CA SER A 134 -12.58 5.89 -14.27
C SER A 134 -11.07 6.06 -14.43
N GLU A 135 -10.60 6.71 -15.49
CA GLU A 135 -9.18 7.08 -15.63
C GLU A 135 -8.70 8.05 -14.54
N GLU A 136 -9.64 8.79 -13.93
CA GLU A 136 -9.36 9.71 -12.83
C GLU A 136 -9.09 8.99 -11.49
N ASP A 137 -9.41 7.68 -11.40
CA ASP A 137 -9.24 6.90 -10.17
C ASP A 137 -7.78 6.44 -10.01
N LYS A 138 -7.08 7.04 -9.03
CA LYS A 138 -5.64 6.77 -8.78
C LYS A 138 -5.45 5.37 -8.16
N PRO A 139 -4.27 4.73 -8.38
CA PRO A 139 -4.02 3.35 -7.94
C PRO A 139 -4.34 3.06 -6.47
N TRP A 140 -4.09 4.00 -5.55
CA TRP A 140 -4.37 3.81 -4.13
C TRP A 140 -5.87 3.62 -3.83
N SER A 141 -6.75 4.37 -4.51
CA SER A 141 -8.21 4.29 -4.32
C SER A 141 -8.75 3.02 -4.99
N VAL A 142 -8.28 2.74 -6.21
CA VAL A 142 -8.52 1.48 -6.92
C VAL A 142 -8.20 0.27 -6.04
N ASN A 143 -7.04 0.25 -5.38
CA ASN A 143 -6.61 -0.87 -4.55
C ASN A 143 -7.45 -1.02 -3.27
N ILE A 144 -7.92 0.08 -2.65
CA ILE A 144 -8.88 -0.01 -1.53
C ILE A 144 -10.19 -0.65 -1.99
N LYS A 145 -10.73 -0.24 -3.15
CA LYS A 145 -11.96 -0.81 -3.71
C LYS A 145 -11.78 -2.29 -4.05
N LYS A 146 -10.63 -2.67 -4.66
CA LYS A 146 -10.28 -4.07 -4.92
C LYS A 146 -10.16 -4.89 -3.64
N ALA A 147 -9.57 -4.34 -2.56
CA ALA A 147 -9.44 -5.04 -1.29
C ALA A 147 -10.81 -5.37 -0.67
N ILE A 148 -11.77 -4.44 -0.75
CA ILE A 148 -13.15 -4.66 -0.31
C ILE A 148 -13.85 -5.68 -1.22
N LEU A 149 -13.71 -5.55 -2.54
CA LEU A 149 -14.27 -6.52 -3.50
C LEU A 149 -13.72 -7.93 -3.27
N ASN A 150 -12.43 -8.07 -2.95
CA ASN A 150 -11.79 -9.37 -2.68
C ASN A 150 -12.50 -10.13 -1.55
N MET A 151 -13.02 -9.42 -0.54
CA MET A 151 -13.82 -10.01 0.54
C MET A 151 -15.19 -10.52 0.09
N LEU A 152 -15.68 -10.16 -1.10
CA LEU A 152 -16.91 -10.70 -1.67
C LEU A 152 -16.66 -11.92 -2.58
N GLN A 153 -15.41 -12.23 -2.93
CA GLN A 153 -15.10 -13.32 -3.86
C GLN A 153 -15.09 -14.69 -3.17
N ILE A 154 -16.06 -15.54 -3.53
CA ILE A 154 -16.23 -16.90 -3.05
C ILE A 154 -16.65 -17.84 -4.19
N ASN A 155 -15.87 -18.90 -4.45
CA ASN A 155 -16.17 -19.82 -5.56
C ASN A 155 -17.23 -20.86 -5.19
N VAL A 156 -18.51 -20.51 -5.36
CA VAL A 156 -19.61 -21.43 -5.00
C VAL A 156 -19.80 -22.59 -5.99
N MET A 157 -19.32 -22.47 -7.23
CA MET A 157 -19.54 -23.48 -8.28
C MET A 157 -18.84 -24.81 -7.97
N LYS A 158 -17.62 -24.75 -7.43
CA LYS A 158 -16.80 -25.94 -7.14
C LYS A 158 -17.42 -26.85 -6.07
N ARG A 159 -18.21 -26.31 -5.14
CA ARG A 159 -19.01 -27.09 -4.18
C ARG A 159 -19.97 -28.07 -4.87
N GLY A 160 -20.55 -27.67 -6.00
CA GLY A 160 -21.55 -28.44 -6.74
C GLY A 160 -20.98 -29.56 -7.63
N GLU A 161 -19.72 -29.44 -8.06
CA GLU A 161 -19.04 -30.48 -8.86
C GLU A 161 -18.70 -31.69 -7.98
N ILE A 162 -18.18 -31.44 -6.77
CA ILE A 162 -17.85 -32.46 -5.76
C ILE A 162 -19.10 -33.26 -5.38
N THR A 163 -20.23 -32.59 -5.13
CA THR A 163 -21.49 -33.26 -4.75
C THR A 163 -22.09 -34.15 -5.85
N ARG A 164 -21.71 -33.96 -7.14
CA ARG A 164 -22.24 -34.75 -8.27
C ARG A 164 -21.34 -35.92 -8.67
N GLN A 165 -20.03 -35.84 -8.44
CA GLN A 165 -19.06 -36.88 -8.82
C GLN A 165 -18.95 -38.02 -7.80
N ASP A 166 -19.25 -37.80 -6.52
CA ASP A 166 -19.11 -38.81 -5.45
C ASP A 166 -20.29 -39.80 -5.34
N ARG A 167 -20.73 -40.40 -6.45
CA ARG A 167 -21.62 -41.58 -6.37
C ARG A 167 -20.87 -42.90 -6.21
N GLU A 168 -19.60 -42.99 -6.60
CA GLU A 168 -18.80 -44.21 -6.46
C GLU A 168 -17.33 -43.81 -6.21
N GLU A 169 -16.81 -44.19 -5.04
CA GLU A 169 -15.37 -44.30 -4.69
C GLU A 169 -14.56 -43.03 -4.37
N GLU A 170 -14.65 -42.58 -3.10
CA GLU A 170 -13.57 -42.30 -2.14
C GLU A 170 -14.04 -41.27 -1.10
N LEU A 171 -13.85 -41.61 0.18
CA LEU A 171 -14.36 -40.89 1.35
C LEU A 171 -13.49 -39.67 1.70
N GLU A 172 -12.99 -38.92 0.71
CA GLU A 172 -12.24 -37.69 0.96
C GLU A 172 -13.20 -36.51 1.14
N ASN A 173 -12.90 -35.64 2.11
CA ASN A 173 -13.77 -34.60 2.66
C ASN A 173 -14.59 -33.82 1.59
N LYS A 174 -15.88 -34.11 1.46
CA LYS A 174 -16.87 -33.35 0.65
C LYS A 174 -16.94 -31.85 0.94
N ASN A 175 -16.30 -31.43 2.03
CA ASN A 175 -16.28 -30.09 2.57
C ASN A 175 -14.99 -29.34 2.27
N PHE A 176 -14.05 -29.91 1.52
CA PHE A 176 -12.77 -29.28 1.18
C PHE A 176 -12.52 -29.29 -0.32
N PHE A 177 -11.98 -28.19 -0.86
CA PHE A 177 -11.45 -28.17 -2.22
C PHE A 177 -10.37 -27.10 -2.41
N ALA A 178 -9.49 -27.32 -3.38
CA ALA A 178 -8.49 -26.34 -3.80
C ALA A 178 -8.71 -25.93 -5.27
N THR A 179 -8.40 -24.68 -5.59
CA THR A 179 -8.47 -24.16 -6.97
C THR A 179 -7.53 -22.97 -7.11
N VAL A 180 -7.12 -22.62 -8.33
CA VAL A 180 -6.38 -21.39 -8.59
C VAL A 180 -7.36 -20.23 -8.78
N GLU A 181 -7.13 -19.12 -8.08
CA GLU A 181 -7.94 -17.91 -8.17
C GLU A 181 -7.07 -16.66 -8.36
N ARG A 182 -7.64 -15.69 -9.06
CA ARG A 182 -7.17 -14.30 -9.07
C ARG A 182 -7.67 -13.62 -7.81
N THR A 183 -6.77 -13.29 -6.88
CA THR A 183 -7.06 -12.53 -5.66
C THR A 183 -6.32 -11.19 -5.70
N LEU A 184 -6.44 -10.40 -4.63
CA LEU A 184 -5.67 -9.16 -4.49
C LEU A 184 -4.15 -9.42 -4.50
N GLU A 185 -3.75 -10.54 -3.92
CA GLU A 185 -2.37 -10.99 -3.71
C GLU A 185 -1.73 -11.58 -4.97
N GLY A 186 -2.51 -11.86 -6.02
CA GLY A 186 -2.02 -12.43 -7.27
C GLY A 186 -2.87 -13.57 -7.82
N GLU A 187 -2.25 -14.44 -8.61
CA GLU A 187 -2.87 -15.68 -9.11
C GLU A 187 -2.35 -16.86 -8.31
N CYS A 188 -3.10 -17.29 -7.30
CA CYS A 188 -2.65 -18.24 -6.29
C CYS A 188 -3.59 -19.43 -6.15
N GLU A 189 -3.05 -20.59 -5.73
CA GLU A 189 -3.85 -21.69 -5.20
C GLU A 189 -4.53 -21.24 -3.91
N VAL A 190 -5.84 -21.43 -3.85
CA VAL A 190 -6.68 -21.17 -2.68
C VAL A 190 -7.36 -22.45 -2.24
N GLU A 191 -7.50 -22.62 -0.93
CA GLU A 191 -8.11 -23.78 -0.31
C GLU A 191 -9.39 -23.35 0.41
N TYR A 192 -10.46 -24.11 0.22
CA TYR A 192 -11.76 -23.89 0.83
C TYR A 192 -12.09 -25.01 1.79
N THR A 193 -12.64 -24.66 2.95
CA THR A 193 -13.26 -25.60 3.90
C THR A 193 -14.67 -25.11 4.25
N ILE A 194 -15.65 -26.00 4.20
CA ILE A 194 -17.06 -25.69 4.38
C ILE A 194 -17.58 -26.43 5.61
N ASN A 195 -18.08 -25.69 6.58
CA ASN A 195 -18.66 -26.24 7.79
C ASN A 195 -20.12 -25.81 7.91
N ASP A 196 -21.04 -26.77 7.88
CA ASP A 196 -22.45 -26.51 8.13
C ASP A 196 -22.65 -26.18 9.61
N MET A 197 -23.18 -24.99 9.89
CA MET A 197 -23.49 -24.60 11.26
C MET A 197 -24.86 -25.18 11.65
N LYS A 198 -25.11 -25.37 12.95
CA LYS A 198 -26.40 -25.88 13.47
C LYS A 198 -27.61 -24.95 13.20
N LYS A 199 -27.41 -23.84 12.49
CA LYS A 199 -28.40 -22.79 12.13
C LYS A 199 -28.33 -22.55 10.62
N GLU A 200 -29.29 -21.84 10.06
CA GLU A 200 -29.50 -21.49 8.63
C GLU A 200 -28.28 -20.99 7.80
N PHE A 201 -27.10 -20.87 8.40
CA PHE A 201 -25.88 -20.39 7.78
C PHE A 201 -24.88 -21.53 7.56
N THR A 202 -24.11 -21.44 6.49
CA THR A 202 -22.90 -22.23 6.29
C THR A 202 -21.68 -21.35 6.53
N GLN A 203 -20.71 -21.87 7.26
CA GLN A 203 -19.40 -21.23 7.46
C GLN A 203 -18.45 -21.69 6.35
N TRP A 204 -17.89 -20.76 5.59
CA TRP A 204 -16.84 -21.07 4.61
C TRP A 204 -15.54 -20.45 5.08
N THR A 205 -14.46 -21.22 5.02
CA THR A 205 -13.11 -20.73 5.27
C THR A 205 -12.33 -20.82 3.97
N LYS A 206 -11.69 -19.72 3.56
CA LYS A 206 -10.81 -19.63 2.40
C LYS A 206 -9.41 -19.28 2.87
N SER A 207 -8.38 -20.02 2.47
CA SER A 207 -6.98 -19.70 2.72
C SER A 207 -6.20 -19.55 1.42
N ILE A 208 -5.25 -18.61 1.40
CA ILE A 208 -4.37 -18.36 0.24
C ILE A 208 -3.03 -19.04 0.46
N ASN A 209 -2.60 -19.86 -0.51
CA ASN A 209 -1.29 -20.49 -0.49
C ASN A 209 -0.24 -19.63 -1.23
N PHE A 210 0.48 -18.79 -0.49
CA PHE A 210 1.51 -17.88 -1.03
C PHE A 210 2.71 -18.57 -1.67
N GLN A 211 2.93 -19.87 -1.41
CA GLN A 211 4.00 -20.66 -2.03
C GLN A 211 3.61 -21.13 -3.43
N LYS A 212 2.32 -21.13 -3.76
CA LYS A 212 1.78 -21.58 -5.05
C LYS A 212 1.04 -20.44 -5.75
N CYS A 213 1.77 -19.35 -5.98
CA CYS A 213 1.30 -18.23 -6.79
C CYS A 213 2.10 -18.15 -8.08
N SER A 214 1.40 -18.09 -9.22
CA SER A 214 2.02 -17.92 -10.54
C SER A 214 2.37 -16.46 -10.83
N VAL A 215 1.56 -15.53 -10.33
CA VAL A 215 1.76 -14.08 -10.45
C VAL A 215 1.64 -13.46 -9.07
N ARG A 216 2.57 -12.57 -8.69
CA ARG A 216 2.51 -11.79 -7.45
C ARG A 216 2.90 -10.32 -7.71
N PRO A 217 2.12 -9.34 -7.23
CA PRO A 217 2.43 -7.92 -7.36
C PRO A 217 3.45 -7.51 -6.27
N GLU A 218 4.72 -7.91 -6.44
CA GLU A 218 5.81 -7.52 -5.54
C GLU A 218 6.81 -6.59 -6.23
N VAL A 219 7.19 -5.52 -5.53
CA VAL A 219 8.28 -4.63 -5.92
C VAL A 219 9.39 -4.71 -4.86
N GLN A 220 10.64 -4.78 -5.30
CA GLN A 220 11.81 -4.94 -4.44
C GLN A 220 12.90 -3.97 -4.90
N TYR A 221 13.47 -3.22 -3.94
CA TYR A 221 14.45 -2.16 -4.18
C TYR A 221 15.77 -2.48 -3.50
N GLY A 222 16.90 -2.10 -4.11
CA GLY A 222 18.22 -2.19 -3.47
C GLY A 222 18.68 -3.62 -3.13
N ILE A 223 17.97 -4.65 -3.59
CA ILE A 223 18.39 -6.04 -3.45
C ILE A 223 19.28 -6.36 -4.65
N ARG A 224 20.59 -6.30 -4.41
CA ARG A 224 21.54 -6.89 -5.36
C ARG A 224 21.56 -8.38 -5.13
N PRO A 225 21.28 -9.21 -6.14
CA PRO A 225 21.46 -10.65 -6.01
C PRO A 225 22.93 -10.89 -5.65
N ARG A 226 23.19 -11.18 -4.38
CA ARG A 226 24.43 -11.84 -3.97
C ARG A 226 24.09 -13.32 -3.92
N ASP A 227 25.00 -14.16 -4.38
CA ASP A 227 24.92 -15.62 -4.34
C ASP A 227 24.97 -16.19 -2.90
N PHE A 228 24.11 -15.68 -2.01
CA PHE A 228 23.82 -16.37 -0.77
C PHE A 228 22.73 -17.37 -1.06
N LYS A 229 23.07 -18.66 -1.01
CA LYS A 229 22.08 -19.74 -0.93
C LYS A 229 21.14 -19.41 0.24
N LYS A 230 19.92 -18.98 -0.05
CA LYS A 230 18.90 -18.75 0.99
C LYS A 230 18.67 -20.07 1.70
N THR A 231 19.00 -20.12 2.99
CA THR A 231 18.84 -21.31 3.82
C THR A 231 17.41 -21.47 4.32
N HIS A 232 16.61 -20.40 4.26
CA HIS A 232 15.22 -20.35 4.70
C HIS A 232 14.46 -19.19 4.04
N ASP A 233 13.13 -19.24 4.08
CA ASP A 233 12.26 -18.14 3.65
C ASP A 233 12.28 -17.01 4.68
N GLU A 234 12.74 -15.84 4.25
CA GLU A 234 12.78 -14.61 5.05
C GLU A 234 11.39 -13.97 5.25
N LYS A 235 10.36 -14.52 4.58
CA LYS A 235 9.00 -13.99 4.53
C LYS A 235 8.02 -15.10 4.88
N LEU A 236 7.13 -14.85 5.85
CA LEU A 236 6.01 -15.73 6.16
C LEU A 236 4.69 -14.96 6.00
N PHE A 237 3.93 -15.32 4.96
CA PHE A 237 2.68 -14.67 4.60
C PHE A 237 1.53 -15.67 4.70
N SER A 238 0.40 -15.23 5.23
CA SER A 238 -0.80 -16.04 5.35
C SER A 238 -2.02 -15.13 5.38
N THR A 239 -3.06 -15.53 4.65
CA THR A 239 -4.34 -14.82 4.56
C THR A 239 -5.46 -15.84 4.60
N VAL A 240 -6.42 -15.60 5.50
CA VAL A 240 -7.57 -16.45 5.73
C VAL A 240 -8.83 -15.58 5.76
N PHE A 241 -9.89 -16.07 5.12
CA PHE A 241 -11.21 -15.45 5.11
C PHE A 241 -12.20 -16.42 5.74
N ASN A 242 -13.09 -15.91 6.57
CA ASN A 242 -14.14 -16.64 7.23
C ASN A 242 -15.49 -16.00 6.85
N TYR A 243 -16.30 -16.71 6.08
CA TYR A 243 -17.58 -16.23 5.57
C TYR A 243 -18.73 -16.90 6.29
N LYS A 244 -19.76 -16.11 6.59
CA LYS A 244 -21.08 -16.57 7.00
C LYS A 244 -22.06 -16.36 5.85
N VAL A 245 -22.48 -17.46 5.23
CA VAL A 245 -23.26 -17.45 3.98
C VAL A 245 -24.61 -18.12 4.19
N THR A 246 -25.67 -17.61 3.57
CA THR A 246 -26.95 -18.31 3.41
C THR A 246 -27.15 -18.72 1.95
N GLY A 247 -27.99 -19.73 1.74
CA GLY A 247 -28.35 -20.22 0.42
C GLY A 247 -27.43 -21.33 -0.12
N ASP A 248 -27.48 -21.55 -1.42
CA ASP A 248 -26.81 -22.64 -2.13
C ASP A 248 -25.91 -22.15 -3.29
N ARG A 249 -25.65 -23.02 -4.27
CA ARG A 249 -24.76 -22.73 -5.39
C ARG A 249 -25.30 -21.64 -6.33
N ASP A 250 -26.61 -21.63 -6.54
CA ASP A 250 -27.25 -20.78 -7.52
C ASP A 250 -27.84 -19.52 -6.86
N GLU A 251 -28.18 -19.62 -5.57
CA GLU A 251 -28.75 -18.53 -4.80
C GLU A 251 -28.04 -18.40 -3.45
N PHE A 252 -27.14 -17.42 -3.30
CA PHE A 252 -26.42 -17.20 -2.05
C PHE A 252 -26.42 -15.74 -1.62
N LEU A 253 -26.18 -15.52 -0.32
CA LEU A 253 -25.96 -14.20 0.26
C LEU A 253 -24.88 -14.26 1.34
N ILE A 254 -23.90 -13.36 1.23
CA ILE A 254 -22.85 -13.19 2.24
C ILE A 254 -23.40 -12.27 3.32
N HIS A 255 -23.56 -12.77 4.54
CA HIS A 255 -24.00 -11.97 5.68
C HIS A 255 -22.83 -11.34 6.42
N GLU A 256 -21.74 -12.08 6.53
CA GLU A 256 -20.54 -11.60 7.20
C GLU A 256 -19.30 -12.22 6.56
N VAL A 257 -18.21 -11.47 6.51
CA VAL A 257 -16.89 -11.98 6.16
C VAL A 257 -15.84 -11.31 7.03
N GLU A 258 -14.97 -12.12 7.61
CA GLU A 258 -13.80 -11.70 8.38
C GLU A 258 -12.55 -12.14 7.63
N LEU A 259 -11.61 -11.21 7.42
CA LEU A 259 -10.32 -11.45 6.76
C LEU A 259 -9.23 -11.20 7.79
N GLU A 260 -8.37 -12.20 7.98
CA GLU A 260 -7.16 -12.11 8.77
C GLU A 260 -5.95 -12.38 7.88
N SER A 261 -5.03 -11.42 7.80
CA SER A 261 -3.73 -11.62 7.15
C SER A 261 -2.59 -11.32 8.11
N GLN A 262 -1.50 -12.05 7.96
CA GLN A 262 -0.24 -11.81 8.63
C GLN A 262 0.90 -11.76 7.63
N TYR A 263 1.72 -10.73 7.75
CA TYR A 263 2.92 -10.53 6.95
C TYR A 263 4.10 -10.39 7.89
N LYS A 264 4.96 -11.40 7.92
CA LYS A 264 6.11 -11.45 8.84
C LYS A 264 7.42 -11.43 8.07
N LEU A 265 8.33 -10.56 8.51
CA LEU A 265 9.71 -10.51 8.03
C LEU A 265 10.65 -11.17 9.04
N MET A 266 11.37 -12.19 8.60
CA MET A 266 12.23 -13.06 9.41
C MET A 266 13.64 -13.15 8.80
N PRO A 267 14.47 -12.10 8.90
CA PRO A 267 15.69 -11.97 8.10
C PRO A 267 16.84 -12.90 8.53
N LEU A 268 16.81 -13.44 9.75
CA LEU A 268 17.92 -14.25 10.31
C LEU A 268 17.57 -15.73 10.45
N SER A 269 16.39 -16.03 10.98
CA SER A 269 15.84 -17.39 11.07
C SER A 269 14.34 -17.35 11.35
N LYS A 270 13.67 -18.52 11.30
CA LYS A 270 12.23 -18.66 11.61
C LYS A 270 11.81 -18.14 12.98
N ASN A 271 12.75 -17.99 13.92
CA ASN A 271 12.45 -17.51 15.28
C ASN A 271 12.76 -16.00 15.45
N HIS A 272 13.37 -15.36 14.45
CA HIS A 272 13.74 -13.95 14.50
C HIS A 272 12.75 -13.12 13.67
N GLU A 273 11.49 -13.12 14.11
CA GLU A 273 10.48 -12.21 13.58
C GLU A 273 10.90 -10.77 13.92
N LEU A 274 11.16 -9.94 12.90
CA LEU A 274 11.61 -8.55 13.09
C LEU A 274 10.43 -7.59 13.10
N ILE A 275 9.69 -7.61 11.99
CA ILE A 275 8.52 -6.75 11.77
C ILE A 275 7.35 -7.64 11.39
N THR A 276 6.21 -7.39 12.02
CA THR A 276 4.96 -8.06 11.71
C THR A 276 3.89 -7.03 11.37
N SER A 277 3.20 -7.27 10.26
CA SER A 277 1.99 -6.56 9.91
C SER A 277 0.80 -7.52 9.95
N TYR A 278 -0.27 -7.10 10.60
CA TYR A 278 -1.52 -7.82 10.65
C TYR A 278 -2.61 -7.00 9.95
N VAL A 279 -3.42 -7.66 9.14
CA VAL A 279 -4.59 -7.05 8.52
C VAL A 279 -5.81 -7.77 9.05
N TYR A 280 -6.74 -7.03 9.64
CA TYR A 280 -8.04 -7.54 10.05
C TYR A 280 -9.12 -6.70 9.39
N ASN A 281 -9.94 -7.31 8.54
CA ASN A 281 -11.10 -6.65 7.96
C ASN A 281 -12.36 -7.43 8.28
N LYS A 282 -13.45 -6.72 8.56
CA LYS A 282 -14.77 -7.29 8.78
C LYS A 282 -15.78 -6.58 7.89
N MET A 283 -16.58 -7.33 7.14
CA MET A 283 -17.77 -6.81 6.48
C MET A 283 -19.01 -7.50 7.01
N THR A 284 -19.99 -6.71 7.44
CA THR A 284 -21.27 -7.21 7.96
C THR A 284 -22.42 -6.60 7.16
N LEU A 285 -23.31 -7.44 6.64
CA LEU A 285 -24.51 -7.04 5.90
C LEU A 285 -25.50 -6.37 6.85
N VAL A 286 -25.94 -5.17 6.50
CA VAL A 286 -26.87 -4.36 7.30
C VAL A 286 -28.14 -3.98 6.57
N TYR A 287 -28.16 -4.07 5.24
CA TYR A 287 -29.36 -3.87 4.44
C TYR A 287 -29.39 -4.84 3.27
N ALA A 288 -30.53 -5.49 3.04
CA ALA A 288 -30.79 -6.23 1.81
C ALA A 288 -32.28 -6.11 1.45
N GLY A 289 -32.57 -5.46 0.33
CA GLY A 289 -33.95 -5.18 -0.08
C GLY A 289 -34.04 -4.38 -1.36
N LYS A 290 -35.16 -3.68 -1.56
CA LYS A 290 -35.38 -2.83 -2.74
C LYS A 290 -34.37 -1.69 -2.78
N THR A 291 -34.02 -1.23 -3.98
CA THR A 291 -33.12 -0.09 -4.14
C THR A 291 -33.70 1.18 -3.50
N GLU A 292 -32.97 1.75 -2.54
CA GLU A 292 -33.30 3.02 -1.86
C GLU A 292 -32.36 4.16 -2.25
N THR A 293 -31.15 3.83 -2.70
CA THR A 293 -30.13 4.80 -3.11
C THR A 293 -29.83 4.66 -4.59
N HIS A 294 -29.38 5.74 -5.24
CA HIS A 294 -29.00 5.71 -6.64
C HIS A 294 -27.48 5.83 -6.78
N ILE A 295 -26.84 4.81 -7.34
CA ILE A 295 -25.43 4.88 -7.72
C ILE A 295 -25.36 5.55 -9.12
N PRO A 296 -24.64 6.68 -9.28
CA PRO A 296 -24.54 7.36 -10.57
C PRO A 296 -23.83 6.48 -11.61
N SER A 297 -24.05 6.80 -12.89
CA SER A 297 -23.45 6.05 -14.00
C SER A 297 -21.92 6.05 -13.92
N VAL A 298 -21.34 4.86 -14.01
CA VAL A 298 -19.89 4.62 -13.94
C VAL A 298 -19.23 4.97 -15.29
N ARG A 299 -18.13 5.74 -15.26
CA ARG A 299 -17.24 5.92 -16.41
C ARG A 299 -16.42 4.65 -16.62
N ARG A 300 -16.24 4.25 -17.88
CA ARG A 300 -15.76 2.90 -18.27
C ARG A 300 -14.47 3.00 -19.05
N ASP A 301 -13.52 3.72 -18.48
CA ASP A 301 -12.35 4.15 -19.22
C ASP A 301 -11.27 3.05 -19.16
N ARG A 302 -11.16 2.39 -18.00
CA ARG A 302 -10.15 1.35 -17.75
C ARG A 302 -10.75 0.10 -17.13
N LYS A 303 -10.32 -1.06 -17.63
CA LYS A 303 -10.71 -2.39 -17.12
C LYS A 303 -9.53 -3.04 -16.41
N GLU A 304 -9.77 -3.57 -15.22
CA GLU A 304 -8.76 -4.19 -14.37
C GLU A 304 -9.23 -5.51 -13.76
N THR A 305 -8.26 -6.31 -13.30
CA THR A 305 -8.49 -7.52 -12.50
C THR A 305 -8.48 -7.20 -11.01
N LEU A 306 -8.75 -8.20 -10.17
CA LEU A 306 -8.71 -8.08 -8.72
C LEU A 306 -7.28 -7.92 -8.16
N ILE A 307 -6.26 -8.26 -8.93
CA ILE A 307 -4.85 -8.18 -8.52
C ILE A 307 -4.49 -6.73 -8.17
N TYR A 308 -3.72 -6.54 -7.10
CA TYR A 308 -3.20 -5.23 -6.69
C TYR A 308 -2.55 -4.50 -7.87
N ASN A 309 -2.95 -3.25 -8.09
CA ASN A 309 -2.38 -2.37 -9.08
C ASN A 309 -1.13 -1.69 -8.48
N PHE A 310 0.05 -2.07 -8.97
CA PHE A 310 1.33 -1.52 -8.53
C PHE A 310 1.89 -0.43 -9.47
N ASP A 311 1.03 0.23 -10.27
CA ASP A 311 1.44 1.28 -11.21
C ASP A 311 2.05 2.50 -10.51
N TRP A 312 1.66 2.76 -9.26
CA TRP A 312 2.28 3.81 -8.44
C TRP A 312 3.74 3.47 -8.18
N GLU A 313 4.03 2.27 -7.66
CA GLU A 313 5.39 1.82 -7.36
C GLU A 313 6.26 1.83 -8.62
N ILE A 314 5.73 1.38 -9.76
CA ILE A 314 6.43 1.47 -11.05
C ILE A 314 6.67 2.94 -11.45
N ALA A 315 5.71 3.83 -11.25
CA ALA A 315 5.90 5.25 -11.54
C ALA A 315 6.99 5.89 -10.65
N GLU A 316 7.08 5.51 -9.37
CA GLU A 316 8.17 5.95 -8.49
C GLU A 316 9.53 5.46 -9.00
N GLU A 317 9.64 4.19 -9.40
CA GLU A 317 10.85 3.64 -10.02
C GLU A 317 11.23 4.38 -11.31
N MET A 318 10.27 4.57 -12.21
CA MET A 318 10.51 5.24 -13.48
C MET A 318 10.90 6.70 -13.29
N PHE A 319 10.30 7.41 -12.34
CA PHE A 319 10.73 8.76 -11.96
C PHE A 319 12.15 8.73 -11.38
N ALA A 320 12.44 7.80 -10.47
CA ALA A 320 13.75 7.67 -9.86
C ALA A 320 14.85 7.39 -10.90
N MET A 321 14.58 6.54 -11.89
CA MET A 321 15.52 6.20 -12.96
C MET A 321 15.68 7.31 -14.00
N THR A 322 14.60 8.01 -14.35
CA THR A 322 14.60 8.88 -15.54
C THR A 322 14.55 10.37 -15.26
N GLY A 323 14.00 10.76 -14.10
CA GLY A 323 13.63 12.12 -13.77
C GLY A 323 12.47 12.68 -14.60
N ASP A 324 11.76 11.85 -15.37
CA ASP A 324 10.66 12.29 -16.22
C ASP A 324 9.41 12.59 -15.38
N GLU A 325 9.03 13.87 -15.32
CA GLU A 325 7.90 14.34 -14.51
C GLU A 325 6.57 13.74 -14.93
N LYS A 326 6.47 13.16 -16.14
CA LYS A 326 5.25 12.45 -16.55
C LYS A 326 4.92 11.29 -15.63
N TYR A 327 5.82 10.76 -14.80
CA TYR A 327 5.46 9.69 -13.86
C TYR A 327 4.84 10.23 -12.56
N LEU A 328 5.07 11.52 -12.24
CA LEU A 328 4.61 12.13 -10.98
C LEU A 328 3.08 12.23 -10.87
N HIS A 329 2.32 12.25 -11.99
CA HIS A 329 0.85 12.29 -11.92
C HIS A 329 0.23 11.03 -11.28
N ARG A 330 0.97 9.91 -11.30
CA ARG A 330 0.53 8.63 -10.71
C ARG A 330 0.89 8.50 -9.23
N ILE A 331 1.73 9.40 -8.72
CA ILE A 331 2.27 9.38 -7.37
C ILE A 331 1.51 10.42 -6.53
N PRO A 332 1.09 10.10 -5.30
CA PRO A 332 0.48 11.09 -4.40
C PRO A 332 1.41 12.27 -4.14
N GLU A 333 0.89 13.49 -4.35
CA GLU A 333 1.67 14.70 -4.15
C GLU A 333 1.82 15.05 -2.67
N TRP A 334 3.06 15.37 -2.28
CA TRP A 334 3.36 15.88 -0.95
C TRP A 334 3.16 17.40 -0.91
N LYS A 335 2.06 17.84 -0.29
CA LYS A 335 1.79 19.27 -0.05
C LYS A 335 2.94 19.90 0.76
N ASN A 336 3.39 21.07 0.33
CA ASN A 336 4.48 21.85 0.96
C ASN A 336 5.81 21.07 1.11
N LYS A 337 6.12 20.17 0.16
CA LYS A 337 7.32 19.32 0.16
C LYS A 337 8.62 20.11 0.37
N VAL A 338 8.81 21.22 -0.36
CA VAL A 338 10.00 22.07 -0.27
C VAL A 338 10.18 22.64 1.14
N GLU A 339 9.14 23.27 1.70
CA GLU A 339 9.18 23.84 3.06
C GLU A 339 9.45 22.76 4.12
N HIS A 340 8.92 21.56 3.93
CA HIS A 340 9.16 20.44 4.83
C HIS A 340 10.63 20.02 4.79
N ILE A 341 11.23 19.92 3.59
CA ILE A 341 12.66 19.63 3.43
C ILE A 341 13.51 20.70 4.12
N GLU A 342 13.20 21.98 3.91
CA GLU A 342 13.91 23.09 4.54
C GLU A 342 13.85 23.03 6.09
N LYS A 343 12.68 22.71 6.64
CA LYS A 343 12.47 22.51 8.08
C LYS A 343 13.28 21.32 8.60
N LEU A 344 13.25 20.17 7.92
CA LEU A 344 14.01 18.98 8.32
C LEU A 344 15.51 19.25 8.33
N LEU A 345 16.05 19.86 7.27
CA LEU A 345 17.46 20.22 7.19
C LEU A 345 17.88 21.16 8.33
N THR A 346 17.04 22.14 8.66
CA THR A 346 17.30 23.08 9.77
C THR A 346 17.27 22.37 11.13
N LEU A 347 16.30 21.48 11.35
CA LEU A 347 16.19 20.72 12.61
C LEU A 347 17.35 19.74 12.79
N ILE A 348 17.65 18.93 11.76
CA ILE A 348 18.75 17.97 11.79
C ILE A 348 20.08 18.69 12.07
N SER A 349 20.32 19.84 11.41
CA SER A 349 21.54 20.61 11.64
C SER A 349 21.68 21.11 13.07
N ARG A 350 20.57 21.44 13.75
CA ARG A 350 20.61 21.83 15.17
C ARG A 350 20.90 20.62 16.07
N HIS A 351 20.22 19.50 15.84
CA HIS A 351 20.38 18.31 16.68
C HIS A 351 21.81 17.73 16.62
N ILE A 352 22.46 17.83 15.46
CA ILE A 352 23.85 17.38 15.29
C ILE A 352 24.84 18.22 16.13
N GLU A 353 24.52 19.47 16.47
CA GLU A 353 25.40 20.32 17.29
C GLU A 353 25.40 19.92 18.77
N ASP A 354 24.29 19.35 19.25
CA ASP A 354 24.13 18.94 20.64
C ASP A 354 24.58 17.48 20.83
N LYS A 355 23.83 16.54 20.25
CA LYS A 355 24.06 15.09 20.31
C LYS A 355 23.25 14.39 19.23
N VAL A 356 23.89 13.51 18.45
CA VAL A 356 23.17 12.71 17.46
C VAL A 356 22.32 11.65 18.17
N GLU A 357 21.01 11.89 18.18
CA GLU A 357 20.01 10.95 18.69
C GLU A 357 19.39 10.13 17.56
N LEU A 358 18.79 8.98 17.91
CA LEU A 358 18.10 8.10 16.96
C LEU A 358 17.02 8.84 16.15
N GLU A 359 16.33 9.79 16.79
CA GLU A 359 15.33 10.64 16.14
C GLU A 359 15.93 11.42 14.95
N THR A 360 17.16 11.91 15.08
CA THR A 360 17.86 12.65 14.02
C THR A 360 18.11 11.76 12.80
N THR A 361 18.44 10.49 13.02
CA THR A 361 18.58 9.49 11.94
C THR A 361 17.26 9.25 11.21
N HIS A 362 16.14 9.18 11.94
CA HIS A 362 14.81 9.04 11.34
C HIS A 362 14.39 10.30 10.54
N MET A 363 14.69 11.49 11.06
CA MET A 363 14.48 12.74 10.32
C MET A 363 15.29 12.76 9.02
N PHE A 364 16.54 12.31 9.05
CA PHE A 364 17.38 12.21 7.86
C PHE A 364 16.82 11.21 6.84
N ALA A 365 16.35 10.04 7.28
CA ALA A 365 15.68 9.08 6.40
C ALA A 365 14.41 9.67 5.75
N ARG A 366 13.62 10.47 6.49
CA ARG A 366 12.46 11.19 5.97
C ARG A 366 12.86 12.24 4.93
N LEU A 367 13.93 12.99 5.18
CA LEU A 367 14.50 13.94 4.22
C LEU A 367 14.86 13.24 2.90
N VAL A 368 15.60 12.12 2.97
CA VAL A 368 15.97 11.32 1.81
C VAL A 368 14.73 10.86 1.03
N LYS A 369 13.68 10.41 1.72
CA LYS A 369 12.40 10.00 1.07
C LYS A 369 11.74 11.15 0.32
N LEU A 370 11.73 12.37 0.88
CA LEU A 370 11.16 13.54 0.20
C LEU A 370 12.00 13.97 -1.00
N LEU A 371 13.33 13.92 -0.89
CA LEU A 371 14.25 14.27 -1.97
C LEU A 371 14.13 13.34 -3.18
N ARG A 372 13.82 12.05 -2.96
CA ARG A 372 13.58 11.09 -4.06
C ARG A 372 12.45 11.49 -4.99
N LEU A 373 11.48 12.27 -4.50
CA LEU A 373 10.32 12.73 -5.26
C LEU A 373 10.43 14.20 -5.70
N CYS A 374 11.60 14.84 -5.57
CA CYS A 374 11.80 16.23 -5.95
C CYS A 374 12.05 16.40 -7.45
N ARG A 375 11.39 17.40 -8.03
CA ARG A 375 11.67 17.96 -9.36
C ARG A 375 12.96 18.78 -9.33
N GLU A 376 13.57 18.99 -10.48
CA GLU A 376 14.78 19.82 -10.61
C GLU A 376 14.57 21.24 -10.05
N GLN A 377 13.44 21.87 -10.39
CA GLN A 377 13.09 23.21 -9.91
C GLN A 377 12.91 23.28 -8.38
N GLU A 378 12.49 22.17 -7.76
CA GLU A 378 12.35 22.10 -6.30
C GLU A 378 13.73 22.02 -5.62
N LEU A 379 14.66 21.23 -6.18
CA LEU A 379 16.04 21.17 -5.68
C LEU A 379 16.75 22.53 -5.78
N ILE A 380 16.57 23.24 -6.91
CA ILE A 380 17.12 24.60 -7.09
C ILE A 380 16.58 25.55 -6.03
N LYS A 381 15.28 25.50 -5.70
CA LYS A 381 14.69 26.34 -4.64
C LYS A 381 15.27 26.02 -3.27
N ILE A 382 15.35 24.74 -2.92
CA ILE A 382 15.92 24.27 -1.65
C ILE A 382 17.37 24.74 -1.51
N GLN A 383 18.17 24.62 -2.57
CA GLN A 383 19.56 25.06 -2.54
C GLN A 383 19.69 26.57 -2.34
N ARG A 384 18.93 27.37 -3.10
CA ARG A 384 18.95 28.84 -2.97
C ARG A 384 18.64 29.28 -1.54
N PHE A 385 17.68 28.63 -0.88
CA PHE A 385 17.32 28.94 0.51
C PHE A 385 18.50 28.88 1.48
N PHE A 386 19.49 28.02 1.24
CA PHE A 386 20.68 27.88 2.09
C PHE A 386 21.89 28.68 1.61
N GLU A 387 21.92 29.11 0.36
CA GLU A 387 22.98 29.95 -0.22
C GLU A 387 22.75 31.46 -0.04
N THR A 388 21.49 31.92 -0.02
CA THR A 388 21.18 33.36 0.02
C THR A 388 21.19 33.97 1.43
N ARG A 389 21.46 33.20 2.48
CA ARG A 389 21.56 33.74 3.84
C ARG A 389 22.89 34.48 4.00
N GLU A 390 22.89 35.60 4.74
CA GLU A 390 24.08 36.42 5.00
C GLU A 390 25.30 35.61 5.48
N ASN A 391 25.05 34.47 6.13
CA ASN A 391 26.05 33.44 6.40
C ASN A 391 25.61 32.10 5.78
N VAL A 392 26.30 31.68 4.71
CA VAL A 392 26.10 30.37 4.10
C VAL A 392 26.38 29.29 5.13
N ASN A 393 25.37 28.47 5.46
CA ASN A 393 25.55 27.38 6.40
C ASN A 393 26.16 26.16 5.67
N HIS A 394 27.49 26.15 5.57
CA HIS A 394 28.25 25.07 4.92
C HIS A 394 27.97 23.68 5.52
N LYS A 395 27.61 23.58 6.82
CA LYS A 395 27.22 22.30 7.43
C LYS A 395 25.89 21.80 6.87
N VAL A 396 24.88 22.67 6.78
CA VAL A 396 23.56 22.32 6.22
C VAL A 396 23.69 21.96 4.74
N LEU A 397 24.48 22.70 3.96
CA LEU A 397 24.75 22.36 2.56
C LEU A 397 25.45 21.01 2.43
N SER A 398 26.45 20.72 3.27
CA SER A 398 27.09 19.41 3.29
C SER A 398 26.10 18.29 3.58
N LEU A 399 25.21 18.46 4.56
CA LEU A 399 24.16 17.49 4.91
C LEU A 399 23.16 17.30 3.76
N TYR A 400 22.79 18.39 3.09
CA TYR A 400 21.93 18.36 1.91
C TYR A 400 22.55 17.52 0.80
N TYR A 401 23.85 17.69 0.52
CA TYR A 401 24.54 16.88 -0.48
C TYR A 401 24.63 15.39 -0.08
N ASP A 402 24.86 15.08 1.20
CA ASP A 402 24.78 13.70 1.70
C ASP A 402 23.39 13.09 1.46
N ALA A 403 22.33 13.87 1.70
CA ALA A 403 20.96 13.42 1.49
C ALA A 403 20.61 13.25 0.00
N LEU A 404 21.11 14.11 -0.91
CA LEU A 404 20.96 13.93 -2.36
C LEU A 404 21.62 12.65 -2.86
N ALA A 405 22.83 12.36 -2.37
CA ALA A 405 23.56 11.16 -2.74
C ALA A 405 22.87 9.90 -2.21
N MET A 406 22.35 9.92 -0.98
CA MET A 406 21.54 8.81 -0.44
C MET A 406 20.14 8.67 -1.08
N ALA A 407 19.57 9.75 -1.60
CA ALA A 407 18.33 9.71 -2.37
C ALA A 407 18.54 8.94 -3.67
N GLY A 408 19.64 9.21 -4.38
CA GLY A 408 20.15 8.40 -5.48
C GLY A 408 19.21 8.28 -6.68
N THR A 409 18.37 9.29 -6.95
CA THR A 409 17.54 9.34 -8.17
C THR A 409 18.27 10.11 -9.26
N LYS A 410 17.86 9.94 -10.52
CA LYS A 410 18.40 10.70 -11.66
C LYS A 410 18.45 12.19 -11.37
N VAL A 411 17.38 12.76 -10.82
CA VAL A 411 17.28 14.20 -10.53
C VAL A 411 18.29 14.61 -9.44
N THR A 412 18.36 13.87 -8.33
CA THR A 412 19.30 14.21 -7.24
C THR A 412 20.76 13.99 -7.65
N VAL A 413 21.05 12.95 -8.44
CA VAL A 413 22.37 12.67 -8.99
C VAL A 413 22.79 13.75 -9.99
N SER A 414 21.89 14.18 -10.88
CA SER A 414 22.18 15.25 -11.85
C SER A 414 22.56 16.55 -11.13
N GLU A 415 21.81 16.95 -10.10
CA GLU A 415 22.12 18.15 -9.32
C GLU A 415 23.46 17.99 -8.59
N LEU A 416 23.73 16.83 -8.00
CA LEU A 416 25.00 16.57 -7.33
C LEU A 416 26.20 16.63 -8.31
N VAL A 417 26.09 15.99 -9.47
CA VAL A 417 27.12 15.99 -10.53
C VAL A 417 27.39 17.41 -11.02
N LYS A 418 26.33 18.21 -11.22
CA LYS A 418 26.45 19.62 -11.56
C LYS A 418 27.26 20.39 -10.51
N LYS A 419 27.02 20.18 -9.22
CA LYS A 419 27.77 20.86 -8.15
C LYS A 419 29.22 20.39 -8.03
N ILE A 420 29.50 19.12 -8.33
CA ILE A 420 30.88 18.61 -8.37
C ILE A 420 31.63 19.24 -9.56
N THR A 421 31.03 19.27 -10.74
CA THR A 421 31.65 19.82 -11.97
C THR A 421 31.81 21.33 -11.92
N GLU A 422 30.91 22.06 -11.26
CA GLU A 422 31.04 23.50 -10.96
C GLU A 422 32.06 23.82 -9.85
N GLU A 423 32.79 22.81 -9.34
CA GLU A 423 33.76 22.92 -8.23
C GLU A 423 33.14 23.56 -6.95
N LYS A 424 31.82 23.39 -6.75
CA LYS A 424 31.10 23.86 -5.55
C LYS A 424 31.22 22.88 -4.37
N ILE A 425 31.71 21.68 -4.63
CA ILE A 425 31.94 20.63 -3.65
C ILE A 425 33.41 20.26 -3.67
N ASP A 426 34.05 20.25 -2.50
CA ASP A 426 35.45 19.82 -2.35
C ASP A 426 35.67 18.39 -2.87
N THR A 427 36.82 18.15 -3.50
CA THR A 427 37.18 16.89 -4.15
C THR A 427 37.07 15.66 -3.23
N MET A 428 37.45 15.80 -1.95
CA MET A 428 37.36 14.71 -0.97
C MET A 428 35.91 14.41 -0.61
N LYS A 429 35.08 15.45 -0.44
CA LYS A 429 33.65 15.30 -0.21
C LYS A 429 32.95 14.70 -1.43
N ALA A 430 33.27 15.18 -2.63
CA ALA A 430 32.76 14.67 -3.89
C ALA A 430 33.05 13.17 -4.04
N ALA A 431 34.28 12.72 -3.75
CA ALA A 431 34.62 11.30 -3.78
C ALA A 431 33.77 10.47 -2.80
N ARG A 432 33.51 10.95 -1.58
CA ARG A 432 32.63 10.25 -0.63
C ARG A 432 31.18 10.17 -1.11
N LEU A 433 30.67 11.24 -1.70
CA LEU A 433 29.31 11.29 -2.22
C LEU A 433 29.15 10.35 -3.43
N LEU A 434 30.10 10.36 -4.37
CA LEU A 434 30.13 9.40 -5.47
C LEU A 434 30.18 7.96 -4.96
N LYS A 435 31.02 7.68 -3.95
CA LYS A 435 31.06 6.35 -3.34
C LYS A 435 29.68 5.93 -2.79
N SER A 436 28.92 6.83 -2.15
CA SER A 436 27.59 6.48 -1.62
C SER A 436 26.58 6.11 -2.71
N LEU A 437 26.77 6.62 -3.93
CA LEU A 437 25.98 6.25 -5.11
C LEU A 437 26.33 4.86 -5.67
N SER A 438 27.35 4.18 -5.11
CA SER A 438 27.60 2.79 -5.49
C SER A 438 26.45 1.87 -5.11
N GLU A 439 25.50 2.28 -4.26
CA GLU A 439 24.32 1.52 -3.81
C GLU A 439 23.01 2.26 -4.12
N VAL A 440 22.91 2.90 -5.29
CA VAL A 440 21.67 3.57 -5.72
C VAL A 440 20.45 2.63 -5.62
N PRO A 441 19.28 3.13 -5.17
CA PRO A 441 18.10 2.29 -4.98
C PRO A 441 17.59 1.63 -6.26
N VAL A 442 17.67 2.35 -7.39
CA VAL A 442 17.22 1.89 -8.72
C VAL A 442 18.28 2.27 -9.75
N PRO A 443 19.21 1.36 -10.10
CA PRO A 443 20.20 1.59 -11.16
C PRO A 443 19.52 1.87 -12.51
N SER A 444 20.01 2.86 -13.26
CA SER A 444 19.57 3.14 -14.64
C SER A 444 20.73 3.61 -15.51
N GLU A 445 20.63 3.41 -16.82
CA GLU A 445 21.58 3.96 -17.80
C GLU A 445 21.73 5.47 -17.64
N LYS A 446 20.62 6.20 -17.48
CA LYS A 446 20.64 7.65 -17.29
C LYS A 446 21.39 8.10 -16.03
N ILE A 447 21.31 7.34 -14.94
CA ILE A 447 22.10 7.63 -13.74
C ILE A 447 23.58 7.33 -14.00
N ALA A 448 23.90 6.22 -14.68
CA ALA A 448 25.27 5.88 -15.03
C ALA A 448 25.92 6.95 -15.92
N ASP A 449 25.17 7.50 -16.88
CA ASP A 449 25.62 8.59 -17.76
C ASP A 449 25.95 9.87 -16.98
N GLU A 450 25.15 10.23 -15.97
CA GLU A 450 25.45 11.38 -15.11
C GLU A 450 26.77 11.18 -14.34
N ILE A 451 27.05 9.95 -13.87
CA ILE A 451 28.34 9.64 -13.22
C ILE A 451 29.49 9.68 -14.23
N LEU A 452 29.28 9.13 -15.43
CA LEU A 452 30.28 9.11 -16.50
C LEU A 452 30.78 10.52 -16.85
N ARG A 453 29.88 11.53 -16.87
CA ARG A 453 30.26 12.94 -17.08
C ARG A 453 31.30 13.44 -16.09
N VAL A 454 31.24 13.01 -14.83
CA VAL A 454 32.27 13.36 -13.84
C VAL A 454 33.56 12.60 -14.15
N CYS A 455 33.46 11.31 -14.48
CA CYS A 455 34.61 10.44 -14.73
C CYS A 455 35.43 10.86 -15.97
N GLU A 456 34.80 11.53 -16.91
CA GLU A 456 35.42 12.07 -18.13
C GLU A 456 35.82 13.55 -18.02
N SER A 457 35.57 14.20 -16.87
CA SER A 457 35.89 15.62 -16.68
C SER A 457 37.36 15.86 -16.32
N ASP A 458 37.89 17.03 -16.70
CA ASP A 458 39.26 17.45 -16.34
C ASP A 458 39.49 17.56 -14.82
N LEU A 459 38.41 17.61 -14.03
CA LEU A 459 38.48 17.62 -12.57
C LEU A 459 39.11 16.33 -12.03
N VAL A 460 38.77 15.17 -12.59
CA VAL A 460 39.24 13.87 -12.08
C VAL A 460 40.71 13.62 -12.41
N GLU A 461 41.22 14.19 -13.50
CA GLU A 461 42.65 14.11 -13.83
C GLU A 461 43.51 14.86 -12.81
N ARG A 462 42.99 15.96 -12.23
CA ARG A 462 43.65 16.72 -11.17
C ARG A 462 43.52 16.07 -9.78
N ALA A 463 42.58 15.13 -9.60
CA ALA A 463 42.25 14.50 -8.32
C ALA A 463 42.15 12.97 -8.43
N PRO A 464 43.26 12.21 -8.28
CA PRO A 464 43.28 10.76 -8.48
C PRO A 464 42.28 9.96 -7.62
N HIS A 465 42.03 10.41 -6.39
CA HIS A 465 41.06 9.78 -5.49
C HIS A 465 39.61 9.96 -5.96
N LEU A 466 39.30 11.11 -6.57
CA LEU A 466 38.00 11.37 -7.17
C LEU A 466 37.81 10.52 -8.43
N LYS A 467 38.84 10.43 -9.28
CA LYS A 467 38.88 9.54 -10.46
C LYS A 467 38.57 8.10 -10.08
N GLN A 468 39.28 7.57 -9.07
CA GLN A 468 39.07 6.21 -8.58
C GLN A 468 37.63 6.01 -8.08
N SER A 469 37.12 6.92 -7.24
CA SER A 469 35.76 6.80 -6.72
C SER A 469 34.72 6.85 -7.83
N CYS A 470 34.91 7.70 -8.84
CA CYS A 470 33.97 7.83 -9.95
C CYS A 470 33.86 6.53 -10.75
N TRP A 471 34.99 5.97 -11.20
CA TRP A 471 34.99 4.73 -11.99
C TRP A 471 34.48 3.51 -11.22
N LEU A 472 34.79 3.42 -9.92
CA LEU A 472 34.25 2.35 -9.07
C LEU A 472 32.72 2.48 -8.92
N THR A 473 32.22 3.70 -8.71
CA THR A 473 30.77 3.95 -8.64
C THR A 473 30.08 3.64 -9.97
N TYR A 474 30.63 4.10 -11.09
CA TYR A 474 30.12 3.79 -12.42
C TYR A 474 30.02 2.28 -12.65
N GLY A 475 31.10 1.54 -12.38
CA GLY A 475 31.11 0.08 -12.49
C GLY A 475 30.09 -0.61 -11.57
N ALA A 476 29.88 -0.11 -10.35
CA ALA A 476 28.88 -0.66 -9.43
C ALA A 476 27.43 -0.42 -9.91
N ILE A 477 27.14 0.76 -10.46
CA ILE A 477 25.82 1.07 -11.04
C ILE A 477 25.58 0.19 -12.27
N PHE A 478 26.57 0.06 -13.15
CA PHE A 478 26.48 -0.77 -14.34
C PHE A 478 26.32 -2.26 -14.00
N ASN A 479 27.02 -2.76 -12.97
CA ASN A 479 26.80 -4.11 -12.46
C ASN A 479 25.35 -4.29 -11.97
N GLY A 480 24.78 -3.28 -11.32
CA GLY A 480 23.37 -3.26 -10.94
C GLY A 480 22.42 -3.35 -12.12
N LEU A 481 22.76 -2.76 -13.27
CA LEU A 481 21.99 -2.87 -14.52
C LEU A 481 22.03 -4.29 -15.09
N CYS A 482 23.23 -4.86 -15.21
CA CYS A 482 23.42 -6.19 -15.79
C CYS A 482 22.73 -7.31 -14.99
N ASN A 483 22.55 -7.10 -13.68
CA ASN A 483 21.96 -8.08 -12.77
C ASN A 483 20.47 -7.80 -12.47
N ASN A 484 19.87 -6.79 -13.11
CA ASN A 484 18.46 -6.51 -12.95
C ASN A 484 17.68 -7.33 -13.97
N GLU A 485 17.11 -8.48 -13.56
CA GLU A 485 16.30 -9.36 -14.43
C GLU A 485 15.02 -8.69 -14.99
N LYS A 486 14.75 -7.43 -14.61
CA LYS A 486 13.60 -6.62 -15.04
C LYS A 486 13.89 -5.70 -16.25
N LEU A 487 15.13 -5.63 -16.74
CA LEU A 487 15.53 -4.81 -17.90
C LEU A 487 15.70 -5.63 -19.18
#